data_AF-A0A3N4RQD1-F1
#
_entry.id   AF-A0A3N4RQD1-F1
#
_cell.length_a   1.000
_cell.length_b   1.000
_cell.length_c   1.000
_cell.angle_alpha   90.00
_cell.angle_beta   90.00
_cell.angle_gamma   90.00
#
_symmetry.space_group_name_H-M   'P 1'
#
loop_
_entity.id
_entity.type
_entity.pdbx_description
1 polymer ?
#
loop_
_entity_poly.entity_id
_entity_poly.type
_entity_poly.pdbx_seq_one_letter_code
_entity_poly.pdbx_strand_id
1 'polypeptide(L)'
;MEKPGTTRHQRVTDPPNSPEGSGATGNVEAVPAKPESPERQISTAPRAVPVRSGHDPHTGTTESALPSISRRHALLFGLVGVLYLLVVLAILYDSPLVDLDWSLQLLRPYRRWPDALPYLDIWVIAGQRGPTAIAACLWLGWRCYRSHSARPLLVMGMALLLLNVTVGGVKILTGRLGPHYAHYVGSPELFSGGSIFPSGHTANAVVTWGVLAYLATRWRRTGTVLAGLTAASIGLTTVYLGTHWISDVFAGWAAGALVLLSLPLAEPAVAALDRRVLAAWHREGRFARPAAVPRPRPTASPLPQPWPSHPLPARPQPAQARSTTPSHTVRLSRSERYSMVSSASGASTRTVRQPRSAASARAGSTGSPG
;
A
#
# COMPACT_ATOMS: atom_id res chain seq x y z
N MET A 1 3.30 2.71 -69.04
CA MET A 1 2.89 1.34 -68.67
C MET A 1 2.44 1.39 -67.22
N GLU A 2 1.18 1.72 -66.97
CA GLU A 2 0.00 0.84 -66.97
C GLU A 2 -0.24 0.14 -65.62
N LYS A 3 -1.32 0.59 -64.96
CA LYS A 3 -2.23 -0.20 -64.09
C LYS A 3 -2.83 -1.39 -64.90
N PRO A 4 -3.52 -2.43 -64.35
CA PRO A 4 -4.56 -2.34 -63.29
C PRO A 4 -4.78 -3.59 -62.39
N GLY A 5 -5.55 -3.49 -61.29
CA GLY A 5 -6.93 -4.01 -61.16
C GLY A 5 -6.95 -5.11 -60.07
N THR A 6 -7.94 -5.40 -59.22
CA THR A 6 -9.43 -5.30 -59.25
C THR A 6 -9.89 -5.70 -57.81
N THR A 7 -10.66 -4.93 -57.02
CA THR A 7 -12.14 -4.75 -56.97
C THR A 7 -12.94 -5.77 -56.10
N ARG A 8 -13.43 -5.28 -54.95
CA ARG A 8 -14.83 -5.30 -54.39
C ARG A 8 -15.51 -6.63 -53.95
N HIS A 9 -16.08 -6.64 -52.74
CA HIS A 9 -17.54 -6.72 -52.50
C HIS A 9 -17.96 -6.54 -51.02
N GLN A 10 -18.68 -5.44 -50.75
CA GLN A 10 -19.64 -5.27 -49.64
C GLN A 10 -20.94 -6.02 -49.94
N ARG A 11 -21.63 -6.51 -48.90
CA ARG A 11 -23.08 -6.70 -48.93
C ARG A 11 -23.68 -6.44 -47.53
N VAL A 12 -24.56 -5.45 -47.47
CA VAL A 12 -25.48 -5.08 -46.39
C VAL A 12 -26.89 -5.32 -46.94
N THR A 13 -27.78 -5.94 -46.16
CA THR A 13 -29.25 -5.76 -46.26
C THR A 13 -29.93 -6.29 -44.99
N ASP A 14 -30.70 -5.41 -44.35
CA ASP A 14 -31.69 -5.66 -43.28
C ASP A 14 -33.09 -6.04 -43.86
N PRO A 15 -34.08 -6.45 -43.00
CA PRO A 15 -35.32 -7.14 -43.41
C PRO A 15 -36.55 -6.22 -43.50
N PRO A 16 -37.74 -6.74 -43.92
CA PRO A 16 -38.97 -6.36 -43.20
C PRO A 16 -40.15 -7.37 -43.16
N ASN A 17 -40.90 -7.29 -42.05
CA ASN A 17 -42.36 -7.27 -41.80
C ASN A 17 -43.39 -8.28 -42.40
N SER A 18 -44.32 -8.63 -41.48
CA SER A 18 -45.66 -9.22 -41.60
C SER A 18 -46.69 -8.35 -42.38
N PRO A 19 -47.88 -8.90 -42.68
CA PRO A 19 -49.13 -8.26 -42.23
C PRO A 19 -50.31 -9.22 -41.89
N GLU A 20 -51.44 -8.59 -41.55
CA GLU A 20 -52.62 -8.97 -40.75
C GLU A 20 -53.81 -9.65 -41.49
N GLY A 21 -54.87 -9.97 -40.73
CA GLY A 21 -56.29 -10.13 -41.16
C GLY A 21 -57.09 -11.04 -40.18
N SER A 22 -58.01 -10.58 -39.30
CA SER A 22 -59.39 -10.06 -39.47
C SER A 22 -60.29 -10.99 -40.30
N GLY A 23 -61.50 -11.44 -39.92
CA GLY A 23 -62.41 -11.17 -38.81
C GLY A 23 -63.75 -11.91 -39.02
N ALA A 24 -64.79 -11.52 -38.26
CA ALA A 24 -66.25 -11.81 -38.43
C ALA A 24 -66.78 -13.20 -38.02
N THR A 25 -68.02 -13.43 -37.55
CA THR A 25 -69.15 -12.69 -36.90
C THR A 25 -70.22 -13.76 -36.63
N GLY A 26 -71.11 -13.60 -35.63
CA GLY A 26 -72.43 -14.26 -35.66
C GLY A 26 -73.07 -14.59 -34.30
N ASN A 27 -74.04 -13.76 -33.88
CA ASN A 27 -74.97 -13.96 -32.77
C ASN A 27 -76.17 -14.81 -33.18
N VAL A 28 -76.77 -15.61 -32.26
CA VAL A 28 -78.23 -15.77 -32.11
C VAL A 28 -78.62 -16.04 -30.64
N GLU A 29 -79.61 -15.27 -30.19
CA GLU A 29 -80.52 -15.29 -29.01
C GLU A 29 -80.95 -16.63 -28.36
N ALA A 30 -81.11 -16.62 -27.01
CA ALA A 30 -82.41 -16.82 -26.30
C ALA A 30 -82.22 -16.95 -24.76
N VAL A 31 -83.19 -16.42 -23.99
CA VAL A 31 -83.37 -16.38 -22.51
C VAL A 31 -84.71 -17.13 -22.20
N PRO A 32 -85.14 -17.56 -20.97
CA PRO A 32 -84.59 -17.52 -19.59
C PRO A 32 -84.66 -18.87 -18.80
N ALA A 33 -84.04 -18.93 -17.60
CA ALA A 33 -84.64 -19.49 -16.36
C ALA A 33 -83.68 -19.40 -15.14
N LYS A 34 -84.22 -19.02 -13.98
CA LYS A 34 -83.68 -19.18 -12.61
C LYS A 34 -84.67 -20.14 -11.89
N PRO A 35 -84.42 -20.72 -10.69
CA PRO A 35 -83.23 -20.74 -9.83
C PRO A 35 -82.86 -22.16 -9.33
N GLU A 36 -81.68 -22.33 -8.71
CA GLU A 36 -81.47 -23.20 -7.53
C GLU A 36 -80.02 -23.14 -7.04
N SER A 37 -79.85 -23.13 -5.73
CA SER A 37 -78.61 -23.42 -4.99
C SER A 37 -79.02 -24.50 -3.98
N PRO A 38 -78.18 -25.51 -3.67
CA PRO A 38 -77.02 -25.25 -2.81
C PRO A 38 -75.81 -26.21 -2.98
N GLU A 39 -74.73 -25.84 -2.28
CA GLU A 39 -73.66 -26.71 -1.75
C GLU A 39 -72.67 -27.42 -2.69
N ARG A 40 -71.43 -26.89 -2.74
CA ARG A 40 -70.23 -27.74 -2.73
C ARG A 40 -68.99 -27.01 -2.17
N GLN A 41 -68.49 -27.57 -1.06
CA GLN A 41 -67.09 -27.88 -0.79
C GLN A 41 -66.00 -26.81 -1.05
N ILE A 42 -65.65 -26.13 0.04
CA ILE A 42 -64.30 -25.87 0.59
C ILE A 42 -63.13 -25.86 -0.42
N SER A 43 -62.57 -24.67 -0.66
CA SER A 43 -61.14 -24.50 -0.86
C SER A 43 -60.69 -23.17 -0.26
N THR A 44 -59.97 -23.26 0.85
CA THR A 44 -59.30 -22.15 1.53
C THR A 44 -58.20 -21.59 0.63
N ALA A 45 -58.49 -20.49 -0.06
CA ALA A 45 -57.48 -19.70 -0.77
C ALA A 45 -56.54 -19.03 0.25
N PRO A 46 -55.21 -19.05 0.04
CA PRO A 46 -54.29 -18.30 0.88
C PRO A 46 -54.52 -16.80 0.66
N ARG A 47 -54.67 -16.09 1.78
CA ARG A 47 -54.82 -14.63 1.86
C ARG A 47 -53.66 -13.97 1.10
N ALA A 48 -53.97 -13.26 0.02
CA ALA A 48 -53.00 -12.45 -0.71
C ALA A 48 -52.37 -11.44 0.25
N VAL A 49 -51.08 -11.63 0.54
CA VAL A 49 -50.25 -10.62 1.17
C VAL A 49 -50.16 -9.46 0.17
N PRO A 50 -50.48 -8.22 0.55
CA PRO A 50 -50.26 -7.10 -0.35
C PRO A 50 -48.76 -7.05 -0.66
N VAL A 51 -48.41 -7.29 -1.92
CA VAL A 51 -47.08 -7.05 -2.45
C VAL A 51 -46.82 -5.57 -2.23
N ARG A 52 -46.07 -5.27 -1.19
CA ARG A 52 -45.49 -3.95 -0.96
C ARG A 52 -44.61 -3.72 -2.18
N SER A 53 -45.07 -2.87 -3.09
CA SER A 53 -44.28 -2.39 -4.22
C SER A 53 -42.99 -1.81 -3.63
N GLY A 54 -41.90 -2.58 -3.75
CA GLY A 54 -40.56 -2.12 -3.43
C GLY A 54 -40.27 -0.94 -4.34
N HIS A 55 -40.51 0.25 -3.81
CA HIS A 55 -39.88 1.44 -4.34
C HIS A 55 -38.40 1.27 -3.99
N ASP A 56 -37.63 0.75 -4.94
CA ASP A 56 -36.17 0.85 -4.93
C ASP A 56 -35.82 2.25 -5.42
N PRO A 57 -35.35 3.19 -4.58
CA PRO A 57 -34.60 4.32 -5.07
C PRO A 57 -33.13 3.88 -5.19
N HIS A 58 -32.86 2.84 -5.98
CA HIS A 58 -31.54 2.63 -6.58
C HIS A 58 -31.47 3.40 -7.90
N THR A 59 -31.71 4.71 -7.81
CA THR A 59 -31.10 5.71 -8.71
C THR A 59 -30.38 6.73 -7.84
N GLY A 60 -29.70 6.25 -6.81
CA GLY A 60 -28.54 6.96 -6.28
C GLY A 60 -27.52 7.01 -7.41
N THR A 61 -27.46 8.13 -8.11
CA THR A 61 -26.29 8.56 -8.85
C THR A 61 -25.09 8.10 -8.06
N THR A 62 -24.29 7.19 -8.62
CA THR A 62 -22.93 6.93 -8.13
C THR A 62 -22.14 8.20 -8.41
N GLU A 63 -22.44 9.23 -7.63
CA GLU A 63 -21.59 10.39 -7.44
C GLU A 63 -20.31 9.77 -6.88
N SER A 64 -19.32 9.64 -7.78
CA SER A 64 -18.01 9.13 -7.45
C SER A 64 -17.47 10.05 -6.37
N ALA A 65 -17.71 9.69 -5.11
CA ALA A 65 -17.23 10.44 -3.96
C ALA A 65 -15.72 10.42 -4.06
N LEU A 66 -15.17 11.51 -4.62
CA LEU A 66 -13.74 11.69 -4.73
C LEU A 66 -13.19 11.53 -3.32
N PRO A 67 -12.10 10.76 -3.13
CA PRO A 67 -11.54 10.53 -1.81
C PRO A 67 -11.34 11.88 -1.11
N SER A 68 -12.06 12.10 -0.02
CA SER A 68 -12.01 13.39 0.68
C SER A 68 -10.63 13.56 1.29
N ILE A 69 -9.85 14.47 0.72
CA ILE A 69 -8.52 14.81 1.22
C ILE A 69 -8.71 15.48 2.59
N SER A 70 -8.05 14.95 3.62
CA SER A 70 -8.08 15.60 4.94
C SER A 70 -7.55 17.03 4.83
N ARG A 71 -8.18 17.99 5.54
CA ARG A 71 -7.71 19.39 5.57
C ARG A 71 -6.21 19.51 5.87
N ARG A 72 -5.70 18.67 6.77
CA ARG A 72 -4.27 18.63 7.12
C ARG A 72 -3.39 18.25 5.93
N HIS A 73 -3.84 17.30 5.12
CA HIS A 73 -3.13 16.86 3.93
C HIS A 73 -3.13 17.94 2.84
N ALA A 74 -4.27 18.60 2.62
CA ALA A 74 -4.37 19.73 1.70
C ALA A 74 -3.49 20.92 2.14
N LEU A 75 -3.48 21.25 3.43
CA LEU A 75 -2.62 22.29 4.00
C LEU A 75 -1.13 21.94 3.83
N LEU A 76 -0.74 20.69 4.11
CA LEU A 76 0.64 20.26 3.93
C LEU A 76 1.06 20.30 2.45
N PHE A 77 0.20 19.83 1.54
CA PHE A 77 0.43 19.91 0.10
C PHE A 77 0.60 21.36 -0.36
N GLY A 78 -0.30 22.25 0.07
CA GLY A 78 -0.22 23.69 -0.23
C GLY A 78 1.05 24.33 0.32
N LEU A 79 1.40 24.08 1.58
CA LEU A 79 2.61 24.62 2.20
C LEU A 79 3.89 24.17 1.49
N VAL A 80 4.00 22.88 1.17
CA VAL A 80 5.16 22.35 0.42
C VAL A 80 5.18 22.92 -1.00
N GLY A 81 4.02 23.09 -1.63
CA GLY A 81 3.89 23.71 -2.96
C GLY A 81 4.35 25.17 -2.95
N VAL A 82 3.94 25.94 -1.94
CA VAL A 82 4.41 27.32 -1.74
C VAL A 82 5.92 27.35 -1.50
N LEU A 83 6.46 26.47 -0.64
CA LEU A 83 7.90 26.38 -0.42
C LEU A 83 8.66 26.08 -1.73
N TYR A 84 8.18 25.12 -2.52
CA TYR A 84 8.77 24.80 -3.81
C TYR A 84 8.76 26.00 -4.76
N LEU A 85 7.62 26.69 -4.86
CA LEU A 85 7.48 27.88 -5.69
C LEU A 85 8.40 29.00 -5.21
N LEU A 86 8.50 29.24 -3.90
CA LEU A 86 9.39 30.24 -3.33
C LEU A 86 10.85 29.95 -3.67
N VAL A 87 11.29 28.69 -3.64
CA VAL A 87 12.65 28.31 -4.06
C VAL A 87 12.86 28.58 -5.55
N VAL A 88 11.90 28.22 -6.41
CA VAL A 88 11.98 28.48 -7.85
C VAL A 88 12.06 29.99 -8.13
N LEU A 89 11.19 30.79 -7.51
CA LEU A 89 11.20 32.25 -7.65
C LEU A 89 12.49 32.85 -7.10
N ALA A 90 13.00 32.36 -5.97
CA ALA A 90 14.25 32.80 -5.37
C ALA A 90 15.46 32.59 -6.30
N ILE A 91 15.47 31.52 -7.09
CA ILE A 91 16.52 31.27 -8.09
C ILE A 91 16.30 32.16 -9.32
N LEU A 92 15.05 32.30 -9.79
CA LEU A 92 14.72 33.11 -10.97
C LEU A 92 15.02 34.60 -10.78
N TYR A 93 14.87 35.13 -9.57
CA TYR A 93 15.06 36.54 -9.23
C TYR A 93 16.43 36.84 -8.60
N ASP A 94 17.40 35.93 -8.71
CA ASP A 94 18.76 36.14 -8.20
C ASP A 94 18.80 36.62 -6.74
N SER A 95 18.08 35.90 -5.88
CA SER A 95 17.89 36.28 -4.48
C SER A 95 19.08 35.88 -3.59
N PRO A 96 19.10 36.27 -2.30
CA PRO A 96 20.12 35.80 -1.35
C PRO A 96 20.25 34.28 -1.20
N LEU A 97 19.28 33.50 -1.71
CA LEU A 97 19.41 32.05 -1.78
C LEU A 97 20.51 31.62 -2.77
N VAL A 98 20.71 32.38 -3.85
CA VAL A 98 21.80 32.18 -4.82
C VAL A 98 23.14 32.56 -4.18
N ASP A 99 23.19 33.63 -3.38
CA ASP A 99 24.39 33.97 -2.60
C ASP A 99 24.77 32.87 -1.60
N LEU A 100 23.77 32.22 -0.98
CA LEU A 100 23.98 31.08 -0.10
C LEU A 100 24.52 29.86 -0.85
N ASP A 101 23.98 29.58 -2.05
CA ASP A 101 24.49 28.54 -2.95
C ASP A 101 26.00 28.73 -3.21
N TRP A 102 26.40 29.95 -3.57
CA TRP A 102 27.80 30.29 -3.82
C TRP A 102 28.66 30.23 -2.55
N SER A 103 28.16 30.78 -1.44
CA SER A 103 28.87 30.77 -0.15
C SER A 103 29.21 29.36 0.30
N LEU A 104 28.27 28.42 0.19
CA LEU A 104 28.49 27.03 0.55
C LEU A 104 29.44 26.32 -0.43
N GLN A 105 29.30 26.58 -1.72
CA GLN A 105 30.20 26.01 -2.73
C GLN A 105 31.65 26.47 -2.53
N LEU A 106 31.85 27.74 -2.16
CA LEU A 106 33.19 28.30 -1.92
C LEU A 106 33.88 27.72 -0.68
N LEU A 107 33.13 27.11 0.26
CA LEU A 107 33.73 26.34 1.35
C LEU A 107 34.49 25.10 0.82
N ARG A 108 34.10 24.58 -0.36
CA ARG A 108 34.64 23.36 -0.98
C ARG A 108 34.87 22.23 0.04
N PRO A 109 33.83 21.75 0.73
CA PRO A 109 33.96 20.74 1.80
C PRO A 109 34.71 19.49 1.34
N TYR A 110 34.44 19.05 0.11
CA TYR A 110 35.11 17.93 -0.56
C TYR A 110 36.63 18.09 -0.70
N ARG A 111 37.17 19.31 -0.70
CA ARG A 111 38.62 19.55 -0.69
C ARG A 111 39.20 19.67 0.73
N ARG A 112 38.41 20.16 1.68
CA ARG A 112 38.86 20.37 3.07
C ARG A 112 38.92 19.06 3.86
N TRP A 113 38.01 18.13 3.59
CA TRP A 113 37.90 16.86 4.31
C TRP A 113 37.77 15.68 3.35
N PRO A 114 38.82 15.37 2.57
CA PRO A 114 38.76 14.35 1.52
C PRO A 114 38.51 12.93 2.05
N ASP A 115 38.87 12.64 3.31
CA ASP A 115 38.73 11.31 3.92
C ASP A 115 37.27 10.83 4.00
N ALA A 116 36.31 11.75 4.00
CA ALA A 116 34.88 11.43 4.02
C ALA A 116 34.34 11.02 2.65
N LEU A 117 35.02 11.37 1.55
CA LEU A 117 34.49 11.23 0.19
C LEU A 117 34.10 9.79 -0.18
N PRO A 118 34.92 8.75 0.07
CA PRO A 118 34.55 7.39 -0.34
C PRO A 118 33.25 6.91 0.31
N TYR A 119 33.02 7.26 1.58
CA TYR A 119 31.82 6.89 2.32
C TYR A 119 30.60 7.67 1.82
N LEU A 120 30.77 8.95 1.53
CA LEU A 120 29.71 9.83 1.05
C LEU A 120 29.31 9.51 -0.39
N ASP A 121 30.26 9.14 -1.26
CA ASP A 121 29.98 8.67 -2.61
C ASP A 121 29.17 7.37 -2.59
N ILE A 122 29.50 6.44 -1.70
CA ILE A 122 28.68 5.22 -1.52
C ILE A 122 27.30 5.58 -0.95
N TRP A 123 27.23 6.48 0.03
CA TRP A 123 25.98 6.88 0.65
C TRP A 123 25.02 7.55 -0.35
N VAL A 124 25.54 8.37 -1.26
CA VAL A 124 24.71 9.08 -2.25
C VAL A 124 24.09 8.14 -3.27
N ILE A 125 24.61 6.91 -3.43
CA ILE A 125 23.99 5.86 -4.26
C ILE A 125 22.59 5.52 -3.74
N ALA A 126 22.34 5.63 -2.43
CA ALA A 126 21.01 5.47 -1.84
C ALA A 126 20.00 6.55 -2.27
N GLY A 127 20.44 7.60 -2.96
CA GLY A 127 19.60 8.58 -3.65
C GLY A 127 19.53 8.37 -5.16
N GLN A 128 20.38 7.52 -5.75
CA GLN A 128 20.36 7.29 -7.19
C GLN A 128 19.19 6.40 -7.59
N ARG A 129 18.43 6.83 -8.61
CA ARG A 129 17.26 6.09 -9.11
C ARG A 129 17.58 4.65 -9.50
N GLY A 130 18.63 4.41 -10.28
CA GLY A 130 18.91 3.08 -10.84
C GLY A 130 19.06 2.00 -9.75
N PRO A 131 20.10 2.07 -8.92
CA PRO A 131 20.35 1.07 -7.88
C PRO A 131 19.19 0.97 -6.87
N THR A 132 18.65 2.10 -6.42
CA THR A 132 17.60 2.10 -5.39
C THR A 132 16.26 1.60 -5.91
N ALA A 133 15.86 1.97 -7.13
CA ALA A 133 14.62 1.48 -7.72
C ALA A 133 14.72 -0.02 -8.03
N ILE A 134 15.87 -0.52 -8.48
CA ILE A 134 16.07 -1.96 -8.67
C ILE A 134 15.91 -2.70 -7.34
N ALA A 135 16.63 -2.28 -6.30
CA ALA A 135 16.53 -2.90 -4.97
C ALA A 135 15.09 -2.83 -4.41
N ALA A 136 14.44 -1.68 -4.52
CA ALA A 136 13.07 -1.50 -4.07
C ALA A 136 12.08 -2.35 -4.87
N CYS A 137 12.19 -2.41 -6.19
CA CYS A 137 11.33 -3.23 -7.05
C CYS A 137 11.53 -4.72 -6.81
N LEU A 138 12.75 -5.20 -6.56
CA LEU A 138 13.01 -6.59 -6.19
C LEU A 138 12.33 -6.94 -4.87
N TRP A 139 12.51 -6.12 -3.84
CA TRP A 139 11.88 -6.34 -2.54
C TRP A 139 10.35 -6.22 -2.60
N LEU A 140 9.83 -5.20 -3.29
CA LEU A 140 8.39 -5.00 -3.48
C LEU A 140 7.78 -6.09 -4.35
N GLY A 141 8.49 -6.58 -5.36
CA GLY A 141 8.05 -7.70 -6.20
C GLY A 141 7.93 -9.00 -5.40
N TRP A 142 8.94 -9.32 -4.58
CA TRP A 142 8.85 -10.41 -3.62
C TRP A 142 7.68 -10.24 -2.65
N ARG A 143 7.48 -9.01 -2.15
CA ARG A 143 6.34 -8.70 -1.28
C ARG A 143 5.01 -8.89 -2.00
N CYS A 144 4.88 -8.45 -3.25
CA CYS A 144 3.68 -8.61 -4.06
C CYS A 144 3.32 -10.08 -4.25
N TYR A 145 4.34 -10.92 -4.50
CA TYR A 145 4.18 -12.37 -4.58
C TYR A 145 3.67 -12.97 -3.26
N ARG A 146 4.25 -12.56 -2.12
CA ARG A 146 3.83 -13.04 -0.79
C ARG A 146 2.46 -12.53 -0.37
N SER A 147 2.08 -11.31 -0.75
CA SER A 147 0.82 -10.67 -0.32
C SER A 147 -0.33 -10.85 -1.30
N HIS A 148 -0.10 -11.52 -2.44
CA HIS A 148 -1.11 -11.71 -3.49
C HIS A 148 -1.78 -10.37 -3.89
N SER A 149 -0.95 -9.32 -4.04
CA SER A 149 -1.39 -7.99 -4.43
C SER A 149 -0.25 -7.30 -5.17
N ALA A 150 -0.55 -6.68 -6.32
CA ALA A 150 0.39 -5.90 -7.10
C ALA A 150 0.52 -4.45 -6.59
N ARG A 151 -0.37 -4.02 -5.70
CA ARG A 151 -0.43 -2.68 -5.10
C ARG A 151 0.94 -2.11 -4.68
N PRO A 152 1.81 -2.82 -3.92
CA PRO A 152 3.09 -2.25 -3.49
C PRO A 152 3.96 -1.80 -4.67
N LEU A 153 4.05 -2.61 -5.72
CA LEU A 153 4.84 -2.30 -6.91
C LEU A 153 4.17 -1.21 -7.76
N LEU A 154 2.84 -1.22 -7.86
CA LEU A 154 2.08 -0.19 -8.59
C LEU A 154 2.22 1.19 -7.94
N VAL A 155 2.19 1.28 -6.60
CA VAL A 155 2.41 2.54 -5.88
C VAL A 155 3.82 3.08 -6.16
N MET A 156 4.85 2.23 -6.10
CA MET A 156 6.22 2.64 -6.43
C MET A 156 6.34 3.08 -7.90
N GLY A 157 5.79 2.31 -8.84
CA GLY A 157 5.79 2.64 -10.26
C GLY A 157 5.10 3.97 -10.55
N MET A 158 3.94 4.21 -9.95
CA MET A 158 3.21 5.48 -10.05
C MET A 158 4.04 6.64 -9.48
N ALA A 159 4.65 6.46 -8.31
CA ALA A 159 5.48 7.50 -7.70
C ALA A 159 6.68 7.87 -8.58
N LEU A 160 7.38 6.88 -9.14
CA LEU A 160 8.51 7.10 -10.04
C LEU A 160 8.07 7.74 -11.37
N LEU A 161 6.89 7.40 -11.87
CA LEU A 161 6.31 8.03 -13.07
C LEU A 161 6.01 9.51 -12.81
N LEU A 162 5.31 9.83 -11.71
CA LEU A 162 5.01 11.22 -11.33
C LEU A 162 6.30 12.02 -11.14
N LEU A 163 7.30 11.43 -10.50
CA LEU A 163 8.60 12.07 -10.33
C LEU A 163 9.27 12.37 -11.68
N ASN A 164 9.19 11.45 -12.64
CA ASN A 164 9.70 11.66 -14.00
C ASN A 164 9.00 12.82 -14.70
N VAL A 165 7.67 12.86 -14.65
CA VAL A 165 6.87 13.91 -15.31
C VAL A 165 7.14 15.27 -14.69
N THR A 166 7.23 15.34 -13.35
CA THR A 166 7.41 16.59 -12.62
C THR A 166 8.88 17.04 -12.60
N VAL A 167 9.75 16.33 -11.90
CA VAL A 167 11.18 16.68 -11.75
C VAL A 167 11.91 16.59 -13.08
N GLY A 168 11.64 15.57 -13.90
CA GLY A 168 12.23 15.46 -15.23
C GLY A 168 11.79 16.60 -16.15
N GLY A 169 10.52 16.99 -16.10
CA GLY A 169 9.99 18.13 -16.85
C GLY A 169 10.67 19.45 -16.46
N VAL A 170 10.81 19.72 -15.16
CA VAL A 170 11.47 20.94 -14.67
C VAL A 170 12.96 20.96 -15.03
N LYS A 171 13.63 19.81 -15.00
CA LYS A 171 15.04 19.70 -15.44
C LYS A 171 15.22 20.13 -16.89
N ILE A 172 14.34 19.65 -17.77
CA ILE A 172 14.37 20.00 -19.20
C ILE A 172 14.08 21.49 -19.40
N LEU A 173 13.14 22.04 -18.63
CA LEU A 173 12.73 23.43 -18.76
C LEU A 173 13.80 24.43 -18.25
N THR A 174 14.45 24.12 -17.12
CA THR A 174 15.32 25.09 -16.42
C THR A 174 16.76 25.09 -16.90
N GLY A 175 17.29 23.96 -17.40
CA GLY A 175 18.61 23.94 -18.01
C GLY A 175 19.76 24.31 -17.05
N ARG A 176 19.60 24.19 -15.72
CA ARG A 176 20.55 24.74 -14.73
C ARG A 176 21.88 23.97 -14.71
N LEU A 177 23.02 24.68 -14.65
CA LEU A 177 24.36 24.08 -14.48
C LEU A 177 24.74 23.89 -13.01
N GLY A 178 25.53 22.85 -12.75
CA GLY A 178 25.97 22.49 -11.40
C GLY A 178 27.24 23.20 -10.95
N PRO A 179 27.56 23.16 -9.65
CA PRO A 179 28.64 23.94 -9.06
C PRO A 179 30.05 23.68 -9.63
N HIS A 180 30.29 22.49 -10.18
CA HIS A 180 31.58 22.15 -10.84
C HIS A 180 31.73 22.73 -12.25
N TYR A 181 30.62 23.11 -12.90
CA TYR A 181 30.58 23.60 -14.29
C TYR A 181 30.11 25.06 -14.38
N ALA A 182 29.93 25.74 -13.25
CA ALA A 182 29.47 27.11 -13.22
C ALA A 182 30.49 28.06 -13.87
N HIS A 183 29.99 28.99 -14.68
CA HIS A 183 30.80 29.92 -15.45
C HIS A 183 31.03 31.23 -14.71
N TYR A 184 30.02 31.73 -13.99
CA TYR A 184 30.05 33.05 -13.37
C TYR A 184 29.63 33.00 -11.90
N VAL A 185 30.54 33.40 -11.02
CA VAL A 185 30.29 33.54 -9.59
C VAL A 185 29.15 34.54 -9.36
N GLY A 186 28.18 34.14 -8.54
CA GLY A 186 26.98 34.93 -8.25
C GLY A 186 25.83 34.72 -9.21
N SER A 187 26.01 33.98 -10.33
CA SER A 187 24.90 33.75 -11.26
C SER A 187 24.02 32.54 -10.85
N PRO A 188 22.72 32.54 -11.21
CA PRO A 188 21.83 31.40 -10.97
C PRO A 188 22.08 30.22 -11.94
N GLU A 189 22.89 30.41 -12.99
CA GLU A 189 23.29 29.39 -13.97
C GLU A 189 22.11 28.68 -14.67
N LEU A 190 20.98 29.38 -14.84
CA LEU A 190 19.80 28.90 -15.55
C LEU A 190 19.96 29.00 -17.07
N PHE A 191 19.34 28.06 -17.80
CA PHE A 191 19.32 27.97 -19.26
C PHE A 191 20.70 27.80 -19.93
N SER A 192 21.71 27.42 -19.16
CA SER A 192 23.08 27.17 -19.65
C SER A 192 23.31 25.72 -20.11
N GLY A 193 22.23 24.98 -20.43
CA GLY A 193 22.30 23.61 -20.98
C GLY A 193 22.57 22.49 -19.97
N GLY A 194 22.51 22.77 -18.66
CA GLY A 194 22.63 21.77 -17.61
C GLY A 194 21.31 21.03 -17.32
N SER A 195 21.34 20.05 -16.42
CA SER A 195 20.14 19.25 -16.06
C SER A 195 20.06 18.96 -14.56
N ILE A 196 20.66 19.80 -13.73
CA ILE A 196 20.85 19.52 -12.30
C ILE A 196 19.68 20.00 -11.42
N PHE A 197 18.96 21.06 -11.80
CA PHE A 197 17.81 21.57 -11.03
C PHE A 197 16.47 20.96 -11.45
N PRO A 198 15.60 20.53 -10.51
CA PRO A 198 15.88 20.32 -9.09
C PRO A 198 16.70 19.04 -8.86
N SER A 199 17.29 18.88 -7.67
CA SER A 199 18.17 17.74 -7.38
C SER A 199 17.47 16.39 -7.53
N GLY A 200 17.97 15.58 -8.48
CA GLY A 200 17.39 14.28 -8.81
C GLY A 200 17.60 13.27 -7.68
N HIS A 201 18.82 13.15 -7.15
CA HIS A 201 19.14 12.25 -6.04
C HIS A 201 18.29 12.53 -4.81
N THR A 202 18.11 13.82 -4.52
CA THR A 202 17.32 14.28 -3.38
C THR A 202 15.85 13.91 -3.54
N ALA A 203 15.25 14.23 -4.69
CA ALA A 203 13.84 13.93 -4.93
C ALA A 203 13.56 12.42 -5.01
N ASN A 204 14.46 11.65 -5.64
CA ASN A 204 14.42 10.18 -5.66
C ASN A 204 14.51 9.60 -4.25
N ALA A 205 15.39 10.12 -3.40
CA ALA A 205 15.52 9.64 -2.02
C ALA A 205 14.21 9.85 -1.23
N VAL A 206 13.61 11.04 -1.32
CA VAL A 206 12.32 11.32 -0.67
C VAL A 206 11.26 10.32 -1.16
N VAL A 207 11.12 10.15 -2.48
CA VAL A 207 10.09 9.28 -3.05
C VAL A 207 10.32 7.81 -2.71
N THR A 208 11.50 7.26 -2.96
CA THR A 208 11.78 5.83 -2.78
C THR A 208 11.66 5.44 -1.31
N TRP A 209 12.39 6.14 -0.42
CA TRP A 209 12.35 5.83 1.02
C TRP A 209 10.99 6.18 1.64
N GLY A 210 10.35 7.25 1.18
CA GLY A 210 9.01 7.63 1.61
C GLY A 210 7.93 6.63 1.23
N VAL A 211 7.98 6.06 0.00
CA VAL A 211 7.06 4.99 -0.42
C VAL A 211 7.29 3.72 0.40
N LEU A 212 8.55 3.33 0.65
CA LEU A 212 8.85 2.17 1.50
C LEU A 212 8.28 2.36 2.92
N ALA A 213 8.44 3.56 3.49
CA ALA A 213 7.85 3.91 4.78
C ALA A 213 6.32 3.94 4.77
N TYR A 214 5.71 4.48 3.70
CA TYR A 214 4.26 4.50 3.51
C TYR A 214 3.67 3.09 3.48
N LEU A 215 4.37 2.15 2.84
CA LEU A 215 3.95 0.75 2.73
C LEU A 215 4.28 -0.08 3.99
N ALA A 216 5.04 0.45 4.95
CA ALA A 216 5.40 -0.23 6.20
C ALA A 216 4.25 -0.11 7.23
N THR A 217 3.29 -1.03 7.19
CA THR A 217 2.08 -0.98 8.04
C THR A 217 2.38 -1.00 9.55
N ARG A 218 3.28 -1.88 10.00
CA ARG A 218 3.63 -2.05 11.43
C ARG A 218 4.55 -0.94 11.96
N TRP A 219 5.46 -0.46 11.13
CA TRP A 219 6.57 0.42 11.51
C TRP A 219 6.48 1.81 10.89
N ARG A 220 5.27 2.24 10.49
CA ARG A 220 5.06 3.46 9.70
C ARG A 220 5.72 4.69 10.30
N ARG A 221 5.56 4.94 11.61
CA ARG A 221 6.13 6.12 12.28
C ARG A 221 7.65 6.12 12.21
N THR A 222 8.28 5.04 12.67
CA THR A 222 9.74 4.88 12.64
C THR A 222 10.28 4.91 11.21
N GLY A 223 9.61 4.23 10.28
CA GLY A 223 9.97 4.22 8.87
C GLY A 223 9.90 5.61 8.24
N THR A 224 8.88 6.42 8.56
CA THR A 224 8.79 7.80 8.06
C THR A 224 9.92 8.68 8.60
N VAL A 225 10.28 8.54 9.88
CA VAL A 225 11.42 9.28 10.46
C VAL A 225 12.73 8.87 9.78
N LEU A 226 12.99 7.57 9.64
CA LEU A 226 14.19 7.07 8.98
C LEU A 226 14.25 7.50 7.51
N ALA A 227 13.14 7.40 6.77
CA ALA A 227 13.08 7.87 5.39
C ALA A 227 13.37 9.36 5.27
N GLY A 228 12.83 10.19 6.18
CA GLY A 228 13.10 11.62 6.24
C GLY A 228 14.57 11.92 6.52
N LEU A 229 15.17 11.25 7.50
CA LEU A 229 16.60 11.40 7.83
C LEU A 229 17.51 10.95 6.68
N THR A 230 17.19 9.81 6.05
CA THR A 230 17.92 9.32 4.88
C THR A 230 17.84 10.32 3.73
N ALA A 231 16.64 10.81 3.39
CA ALA A 231 16.48 11.79 2.31
C ALA A 231 17.15 13.14 2.61
N ALA A 232 17.10 13.61 3.86
CA ALA A 232 17.79 14.82 4.30
C ALA A 232 19.32 14.64 4.19
N SER A 233 19.86 13.54 4.71
CA SER A 233 21.30 13.28 4.65
C SER A 233 21.81 13.18 3.22
N ILE A 234 21.11 12.47 2.32
CA ILE A 234 21.49 12.35 0.91
C ILE A 234 21.54 13.72 0.22
N GLY A 235 20.53 14.56 0.47
CA GLY A 235 20.51 15.92 -0.09
C GLY A 235 21.73 16.72 0.35
N LEU A 236 22.04 16.74 1.65
CA LEU A 236 23.22 17.42 2.19
C LEU A 236 24.53 16.83 1.64
N THR A 237 24.61 15.51 1.44
CA THR A 237 25.75 14.86 0.81
C THR A 237 25.98 15.37 -0.61
N THR A 238 24.93 15.60 -1.41
CA THR A 238 25.11 16.14 -2.78
C THR A 238 25.73 17.55 -2.80
N VAL A 239 25.43 18.38 -1.80
CA VAL A 239 26.04 19.70 -1.59
C VAL A 239 27.48 19.55 -1.13
N TYR A 240 27.74 18.64 -0.18
CA TYR A 240 29.09 18.38 0.31
C TYR A 240 30.04 17.98 -0.83
N LEU A 241 29.58 17.10 -1.72
CA LEU A 241 30.32 16.65 -2.90
C LEU A 241 30.44 17.73 -4.00
N GLY A 242 29.78 18.87 -3.84
CA GLY A 242 29.76 19.97 -4.81
C GLY A 242 29.00 19.65 -6.11
N THR A 243 28.16 18.60 -6.11
CA THR A 243 27.43 18.18 -7.31
C THR A 243 26.16 19.00 -7.55
N HIS A 244 25.58 19.55 -6.48
CA HIS A 244 24.33 20.31 -6.50
C HIS A 244 24.45 21.52 -5.58
N TRP A 245 23.70 22.58 -5.91
CA TRP A 245 23.49 23.74 -5.06
C TRP A 245 22.52 23.41 -3.91
N ILE A 246 22.55 24.17 -2.81
CA ILE A 246 21.62 23.90 -1.68
C ILE A 246 20.17 24.20 -2.08
N SER A 247 19.95 25.18 -2.94
CA SER A 247 18.63 25.49 -3.50
C SER A 247 18.07 24.35 -4.36
N ASP A 248 18.92 23.62 -5.11
CA ASP A 248 18.51 22.42 -5.84
C ASP A 248 18.01 21.33 -4.90
N VAL A 249 18.63 21.22 -3.73
CA VAL A 249 18.29 20.24 -2.69
C VAL A 249 16.99 20.61 -2.01
N PHE A 250 16.76 21.88 -1.65
CA PHE A 250 15.47 22.33 -1.13
C PHE A 250 14.33 22.08 -2.13
N ALA A 251 14.55 22.41 -3.40
CA ALA A 251 13.58 22.13 -4.46
C ALA A 251 13.37 20.62 -4.64
N GLY A 252 14.43 19.81 -4.56
CA GLY A 252 14.36 18.36 -4.64
C GLY A 252 13.56 17.72 -3.50
N TRP A 253 13.78 18.16 -2.25
CA TRP A 253 12.99 17.69 -1.10
C TRP A 253 11.52 18.05 -1.23
N ALA A 254 11.23 19.29 -1.59
CA ALA A 254 9.85 19.76 -1.76
C ALA A 254 9.16 19.04 -2.92
N ALA A 255 9.82 18.87 -4.07
CA ALA A 255 9.26 18.14 -5.22
C ALA A 255 8.97 16.68 -4.88
N GLY A 256 9.91 15.98 -4.23
CA GLY A 256 9.68 14.59 -3.79
C GLY A 256 8.52 14.48 -2.78
N ALA A 257 8.41 15.44 -1.86
CA ALA A 257 7.30 15.49 -0.90
C ALA A 257 5.95 15.75 -1.59
N LEU A 258 5.90 16.64 -2.60
CA LEU A 258 4.69 16.85 -3.41
C LEU A 258 4.26 15.58 -4.13
N VAL A 259 5.21 14.82 -4.69
CA VAL A 259 4.92 13.52 -5.31
C VAL A 259 4.31 12.57 -4.28
N LEU A 260 4.90 12.42 -3.08
CA LEU A 260 4.34 11.56 -2.03
C LEU A 260 2.94 12.00 -1.60
N LEU A 261 2.73 13.31 -1.44
CA LEU A 261 1.44 13.87 -1.05
C LEU A 261 0.39 13.76 -2.17
N SER A 262 0.80 13.60 -3.42
CA SER A 262 -0.11 13.34 -4.54
C SER A 262 -0.54 11.87 -4.66
N LEU A 263 0.17 10.92 -4.05
CA LEU A 263 -0.15 9.49 -4.17
C LEU A 263 -1.58 9.11 -3.76
N PRO A 264 -2.19 9.68 -2.69
CA PRO A 264 -3.58 9.40 -2.35
C PRO A 264 -4.58 9.77 -3.46
N LEU A 265 -4.23 10.73 -4.33
CA LEU A 265 -5.04 11.10 -5.49
C LEU A 265 -4.99 10.01 -6.58
N ALA A 266 -3.86 9.32 -6.69
CA ALA A 266 -3.65 8.22 -7.63
C ALA A 266 -4.19 6.87 -7.12
N GLU A 267 -4.61 6.81 -5.86
CA GLU A 267 -5.11 5.60 -5.19
C GLU A 267 -6.25 4.90 -5.96
N PRO A 268 -7.28 5.59 -6.50
CA PRO A 268 -8.33 4.93 -7.27
C PRO A 268 -7.80 4.25 -8.53
N ALA A 269 -6.86 4.89 -9.22
CA ALA A 269 -6.22 4.34 -10.42
C ALA A 269 -5.36 3.12 -10.08
N VAL A 270 -4.57 3.20 -9.01
CA VAL A 270 -3.76 2.08 -8.50
C VAL A 270 -4.65 0.90 -8.10
N ALA A 271 -5.75 1.15 -7.39
CA ALA A 271 -6.69 0.10 -6.98
C ALA A 271 -7.43 -0.54 -8.17
N ALA A 272 -7.78 0.24 -9.19
CA ALA A 272 -8.35 -0.28 -10.43
C ALA A 272 -7.35 -1.19 -11.17
N LEU A 273 -6.07 -0.78 -11.22
CA LEU A 273 -5.03 -1.55 -11.87
C LEU A 273 -4.66 -2.82 -11.09
N ASP A 274 -4.59 -2.76 -9.76
CA ASP A 274 -4.33 -3.93 -8.91
C ASP A 274 -5.38 -5.03 -9.14
N ARG A 275 -6.67 -4.66 -9.21
CA ARG A 275 -7.75 -5.61 -9.53
C ARG A 275 -7.61 -6.24 -10.91
N ARG A 276 -7.21 -5.47 -11.92
CA ARG A 276 -6.98 -5.98 -13.29
C ARG A 276 -5.79 -6.95 -13.34
N VAL A 277 -4.71 -6.63 -12.65
CA VAL A 277 -3.51 -7.48 -12.58
C VAL A 277 -3.83 -8.78 -11.85
N LEU A 278 -4.52 -8.71 -10.72
CA LEU A 278 -4.94 -9.89 -9.98
C LEU A 278 -5.87 -10.79 -10.80
N ALA A 279 -6.85 -10.21 -11.52
CA ALA A 279 -7.71 -10.97 -12.42
C ALA A 279 -6.92 -11.67 -13.53
N ALA A 280 -5.88 -11.04 -14.08
CA ALA A 280 -4.98 -11.67 -15.05
C ALA A 280 -4.17 -12.82 -14.42
N TRP A 281 -3.60 -12.63 -13.23
CA TRP A 281 -2.84 -13.67 -12.53
C TRP A 281 -3.69 -14.90 -12.17
N HIS A 282 -4.97 -14.68 -11.81
CA HIS A 282 -5.91 -15.77 -11.59
C HIS A 282 -6.23 -16.54 -12.88
N ARG A 283 -6.42 -15.83 -14.01
CA ARG A 283 -6.63 -16.47 -15.32
C ARG A 283 -5.42 -17.30 -15.77
N GLU A 284 -4.21 -16.84 -15.47
CA GLU A 284 -2.96 -17.55 -15.81
C GLU A 284 -2.62 -18.69 -14.84
N GLY A 285 -3.45 -18.95 -13.82
CA GLY A 285 -3.20 -20.03 -12.87
C GLY A 285 -1.98 -19.84 -11.96
N ARG A 286 -1.40 -18.62 -11.89
CA ARG A 286 -0.18 -18.35 -11.10
C ARG A 286 -0.32 -18.59 -9.60
N PHE A 287 -1.56 -18.65 -9.11
CA PHE A 287 -1.89 -18.98 -7.72
C PHE A 287 -2.81 -20.21 -7.60
N ALA A 288 -2.94 -21.02 -8.66
CA ALA A 288 -3.67 -22.26 -8.57
C ALA A 288 -3.00 -23.15 -7.51
N ARG A 289 -3.78 -23.63 -6.53
CA ARG A 289 -3.28 -24.66 -5.61
C ARG A 289 -2.85 -25.87 -6.44
N PRO A 290 -1.72 -26.54 -6.10
CA PRO A 290 -1.40 -27.83 -6.70
C PRO A 290 -2.64 -28.73 -6.62
N ALA A 291 -2.96 -29.39 -7.73
CA ALA A 291 -4.07 -30.34 -7.76
C ALA A 291 -3.93 -31.27 -6.56
N ALA A 292 -4.99 -31.39 -5.75
CA ALA A 292 -4.97 -32.29 -4.62
C ALA A 292 -4.60 -33.68 -5.14
N VAL A 293 -3.49 -34.24 -4.66
CA VAL A 293 -3.11 -35.62 -4.98
C VAL A 293 -4.33 -36.48 -4.64
N PRO A 294 -4.89 -37.24 -5.60
CA PRO A 294 -6.04 -38.10 -5.32
C PRO A 294 -5.69 -38.97 -4.11
N ARG A 295 -6.38 -38.75 -2.98
CA ARG A 295 -6.25 -39.68 -1.86
C ARG A 295 -6.72 -41.03 -2.39
N PRO A 296 -5.95 -42.11 -2.24
CA PRO A 296 -6.44 -43.44 -2.58
C PRO A 296 -7.78 -43.61 -1.86
N ARG A 297 -8.83 -43.99 -2.61
CA ARG A 297 -10.12 -44.32 -2.02
C ARG A 297 -9.83 -45.32 -0.91
N PRO A 298 -10.34 -45.13 0.32
CA PRO A 298 -10.28 -46.18 1.32
C PRO A 298 -10.89 -47.41 0.66
N THR A 299 -10.06 -48.41 0.36
CA THR A 299 -10.53 -49.76 0.06
C THR A 299 -11.42 -50.11 1.23
N ALA A 300 -12.67 -50.46 0.93
CA ALA A 300 -13.63 -50.87 1.95
C ALA A 300 -12.92 -51.86 2.86
N SER A 301 -12.62 -51.45 4.10
CA SER A 301 -12.16 -52.40 5.09
C SER A 301 -13.25 -53.46 5.18
N PRO A 302 -12.92 -54.76 5.08
CA PRO A 302 -13.92 -55.80 5.27
C PRO A 302 -14.66 -55.51 6.58
N LEU A 303 -15.99 -55.51 6.50
CA LEU A 303 -16.87 -55.30 7.65
C LEU A 303 -16.32 -56.12 8.83
N PRO A 304 -16.25 -55.55 10.06
CA PRO A 304 -15.90 -56.32 11.23
C PRO A 304 -16.83 -57.53 11.29
N GLN A 305 -16.25 -58.73 11.27
CA GLN A 305 -16.98 -59.97 11.55
C GLN A 305 -17.79 -59.76 12.84
N PRO A 306 -19.08 -60.13 12.88
CA PRO A 306 -19.86 -60.03 14.09
C PRO A 306 -19.16 -60.82 15.20
N TRP A 307 -18.82 -60.13 16.28
CA TRP A 307 -18.20 -60.73 17.45
C TRP A 307 -19.16 -61.80 18.01
N PRO A 308 -18.67 -62.98 18.45
CA PRO A 308 -19.51 -63.96 19.10
C PRO A 308 -20.17 -63.32 20.31
N SER A 309 -21.50 -63.41 20.36
CA SER A 309 -22.34 -62.86 21.41
C SER A 309 -22.07 -63.59 22.72
N HIS A 310 -21.19 -63.04 23.55
CA HIS A 310 -21.10 -63.42 24.95
C HIS A 310 -22.26 -62.75 25.72
N PRO A 311 -23.01 -63.50 26.55
CA PRO A 311 -24.07 -62.91 27.36
C PRO A 311 -23.48 -61.87 28.32
N LEU A 312 -24.01 -60.65 28.27
CA LEU A 312 -23.61 -59.55 29.16
C LEU A 312 -23.93 -59.93 30.62
N PRO A 313 -23.01 -59.73 31.57
CA PRO A 313 -23.31 -59.91 32.99
C PRO A 313 -24.37 -58.91 33.45
N ALA A 314 -25.24 -59.39 34.35
CA ALA A 314 -26.38 -58.65 34.86
C ALA A 314 -25.97 -57.29 35.46
N ARG A 315 -26.75 -56.26 35.12
CA ARG A 315 -26.55 -54.86 35.54
C ARG A 315 -26.67 -54.76 37.08
N PRO A 316 -25.68 -54.23 37.81
CA PRO A 316 -25.83 -53.97 39.23
C PRO A 316 -26.92 -52.92 39.49
N GLN A 317 -27.76 -53.15 40.51
CA GLN A 317 -28.79 -52.21 40.96
C GLN A 317 -28.16 -50.88 41.43
N PRO A 318 -28.85 -49.74 41.25
CA PRO A 318 -28.34 -48.44 41.66
C PRO A 318 -28.28 -48.37 43.19
N ALA A 319 -27.06 -48.31 43.73
CA ALA A 319 -26.83 -47.94 45.12
C ALA A 319 -27.18 -46.46 45.33
N GLN A 320 -27.88 -46.19 46.43
CA GLN A 320 -28.37 -44.88 46.86
C GLN A 320 -27.30 -43.79 46.79
N ALA A 321 -27.64 -42.67 46.16
CA ALA A 321 -26.82 -41.48 46.12
C ALA A 321 -26.57 -40.97 47.54
N ARG A 322 -25.32 -41.07 48.02
CA ARG A 322 -24.86 -40.26 49.16
C ARG A 322 -24.65 -38.84 48.66
N SER A 323 -25.31 -37.91 49.33
CA SER A 323 -25.11 -36.48 49.25
C SER A 323 -23.64 -36.12 49.46
N THR A 324 -22.97 -35.64 48.42
CA THR A 324 -21.75 -34.86 48.57
C THR A 324 -22.04 -33.43 48.13
N THR A 325 -21.88 -32.53 49.09
CA THR A 325 -22.11 -31.09 49.02
C THR A 325 -21.29 -30.45 47.89
N PRO A 326 -21.84 -29.53 47.08
CA PRO A 326 -21.05 -28.81 46.10
C PRO A 326 -20.13 -27.81 46.80
N SER A 327 -18.82 -27.95 46.62
CA SER A 327 -17.82 -26.98 47.04
C SER A 327 -18.07 -25.63 46.37
N HIS A 328 -18.14 -24.58 47.18
CA HIS A 328 -18.34 -23.19 46.78
C HIS A 328 -17.50 -22.77 45.58
N THR A 329 -18.16 -22.42 44.47
CA THR A 329 -17.54 -21.59 43.42
C THR A 329 -17.60 -20.14 43.88
N VAL A 330 -16.49 -19.63 44.39
CA VAL A 330 -16.35 -18.21 44.76
C VAL A 330 -16.41 -17.37 43.48
N ARG A 331 -17.47 -16.56 43.37
CA ARG A 331 -17.68 -15.63 42.27
C ARG A 331 -16.90 -14.35 42.57
N LEU A 332 -15.67 -14.24 42.08
CA LEU A 332 -14.84 -13.06 42.28
C LEU A 332 -15.49 -11.79 41.70
N SER A 333 -15.52 -10.74 42.52
CA SER A 333 -16.13 -9.46 42.18
C SER A 333 -15.24 -8.66 41.22
N ARG A 334 -15.81 -7.65 40.54
CA ARG A 334 -15.13 -6.90 39.45
C ARG A 334 -13.90 -6.11 39.92
N SER A 335 -13.76 -5.83 41.21
CA SER A 335 -12.63 -5.13 41.82
C SER A 335 -11.41 -6.02 42.09
N GLU A 336 -11.59 -7.32 42.29
CA GLU A 336 -10.48 -8.26 42.56
C GLU A 336 -9.69 -8.67 41.29
N ARG A 337 -10.24 -8.38 40.10
CA ARG A 337 -9.55 -8.60 38.82
C ARG A 337 -8.54 -7.50 38.46
N TYR A 338 -8.60 -6.34 39.09
CA TYR A 338 -7.71 -5.21 38.79
C TYR A 338 -6.40 -5.23 39.61
N SER A 339 -6.37 -5.90 40.76
CA SER A 339 -5.19 -6.00 41.62
C SER A 339 -4.15 -7.04 41.14
N MET A 340 -4.52 -7.96 40.24
CA MET A 340 -3.57 -8.92 39.64
C MET A 340 -2.88 -8.42 38.35
N VAL A 341 -3.24 -7.24 37.83
CA VAL A 341 -2.59 -6.64 36.66
C VAL A 341 -1.57 -5.55 37.05
N SER A 342 -1.54 -5.12 38.32
CA SER A 342 -0.62 -4.07 38.80
C SER A 342 0.64 -4.57 39.52
N SER A 343 0.86 -5.89 39.64
CA SER A 343 2.10 -6.45 40.23
C SER A 343 3.09 -6.99 39.19
N ALA A 344 2.81 -6.86 37.89
CA ALA A 344 3.77 -7.11 36.82
C ALA A 344 4.59 -5.85 36.49
N SER A 345 5.30 -5.33 37.50
CA SER A 345 6.44 -4.42 37.33
C SER A 345 7.56 -4.90 38.24
N GLY A 346 8.07 -6.08 37.91
CA GLY A 346 9.28 -6.64 38.47
C GLY A 346 10.50 -5.94 37.88
N ALA A 347 11.07 -5.04 38.67
CA ALA A 347 12.41 -4.53 38.49
C ALA A 347 13.40 -5.69 38.29
N SER A 348 14.18 -5.65 37.21
CA SER A 348 15.29 -6.56 36.99
C SER A 348 16.39 -6.25 38.01
N THR A 349 16.41 -7.02 39.10
CA THR A 349 17.50 -7.10 40.05
C THR A 349 18.72 -7.70 39.36
N ARG A 350 19.68 -6.81 39.08
CA ARG A 350 21.03 -7.10 38.59
C ARG A 350 21.73 -8.04 39.56
N THR A 351 21.84 -9.32 39.19
CA THR A 351 22.61 -10.33 39.91
C THR A 351 24.10 -9.97 39.80
N VAL A 352 24.65 -9.50 40.93
CA VAL A 352 26.09 -9.31 41.14
C VAL A 352 26.74 -10.69 41.21
N ARG A 353 27.51 -11.03 40.18
CA ARG A 353 28.40 -12.19 40.19
C ARG A 353 29.66 -11.79 40.95
N GLN A 354 29.82 -12.30 42.16
CA GLN A 354 31.07 -12.20 42.93
C GLN A 354 32.23 -12.89 42.16
N PRO A 355 33.40 -12.25 42.04
CA PRO A 355 34.64 -12.95 41.75
C PRO A 355 35.26 -13.48 43.05
N ARG A 356 35.64 -14.76 43.03
CA ARG A 356 36.43 -15.41 44.08
C ARG A 356 37.79 -14.73 44.20
N SER A 357 38.14 -14.41 45.45
CA SER A 357 39.48 -14.04 45.90
C SER A 357 40.51 -15.13 45.55
N ALA A 358 41.56 -14.76 44.84
CA ALA A 358 42.86 -15.40 44.94
C ALA A 358 43.85 -14.32 45.38
N ALA A 359 44.50 -14.59 46.50
CA ALA A 359 45.52 -13.76 47.10
C ALA A 359 46.76 -13.66 46.19
N SER A 360 47.32 -12.46 46.06
CA SER A 360 48.77 -12.27 46.05
C SER A 360 49.09 -10.83 46.41
N ALA A 361 49.81 -10.70 47.51
CA ALA A 361 50.38 -9.45 47.98
C ALA A 361 51.58 -9.05 47.11
N ARG A 362 51.68 -7.78 46.73
CA ARG A 362 52.89 -6.95 46.89
C ARG A 362 52.64 -5.51 46.47
N ALA A 363 52.87 -4.62 47.41
CA ALA A 363 52.95 -3.18 47.22
C ALA A 363 54.41 -2.74 47.05
N GLY A 364 54.58 -1.60 46.39
CA GLY A 364 55.82 -0.79 46.36
C GLY A 364 56.81 -1.23 45.27
N SER A 365 57.47 -0.36 44.53
CA SER A 365 57.67 1.08 44.67
C SER A 365 58.46 1.57 43.44
N THR A 366 58.19 2.81 43.00
CA THR A 366 59.16 3.83 42.55
C THR A 366 60.41 3.42 41.74
N GLY A 367 60.59 4.08 40.58
CA GLY A 367 61.91 4.58 40.15
C GLY A 367 62.50 3.96 38.88
N SER A 368 62.45 4.72 37.78
CA SER A 368 63.60 4.86 36.87
C SER A 368 64.71 5.63 37.61
N PRO A 369 66.02 5.52 37.27
CA PRO A 369 66.54 5.58 35.89
C PRO A 369 67.75 4.67 35.57
N GLY A 370 68.13 4.64 34.30
CA GLY A 370 69.33 3.98 33.78
C GLY A 370 69.26 3.87 32.27
#